data_AF-A0A2A5M9H3-F1
#
_entry.id   AF-A0A2A5M9H3-F1
#
_cell.length_a   1.000
_cell.length_b   1.000
_cell.length_c   1.000
_cell.angle_alpha   90.00
_cell.angle_beta   90.00
_cell.angle_gamma   90.00
#
_symmetry.space_group_name_H-M   'P 1'
#
loop_
_entity.id
_entity.type
_entity.pdbx_description
1 polymer ?
#
loop_
_entity_poly.entity_id
_entity_poly.type
_entity_poly.pdbx_seq_one_letter_code
_entity_poly.pdbx_strand_id
1 'polypeptide(L)'
;MKISLFGYGKTTRAIAENLVDKFGPFDIYDDHFTETKKDTLGNLLLNPNDFDDNLSDIEIPSPGFPPKHKLIQKAKNLQSEYDFFYDIMPKSVWISGTNGKTT
;
A
#
# COMPACT_ATOMS: atom_id res chain seq x y z
N MET A 1 0.52 3.78 14.82
CA MET A 1 -0.26 3.29 13.69
C MET A 1 0.70 2.65 12.72
N LYS A 2 0.52 1.37 12.40
CA LYS A 2 1.41 0.59 11.56
C LYS A 2 0.71 0.32 10.22
N ILE A 3 1.21 0.95 9.16
CA ILE A 3 0.64 0.84 7.83
C ILE A 3 1.50 -0.13 7.02
N SER A 4 0.86 -1.14 6.45
CA SER A 4 1.47 -2.12 5.56
C SER A 4 1.16 -1.78 4.10
N LEU A 5 2.17 -1.76 3.25
CA LEU A 5 2.03 -1.53 1.81
C LEU A 5 2.26 -2.85 1.07
N PHE A 6 1.31 -3.27 0.23
CA PHE A 6 1.46 -4.49 -0.58
C PHE A 6 1.85 -4.16 -2.02
N GLY A 7 3.02 -4.66 -2.40
CA GLY A 7 3.70 -4.33 -3.64
C GLY A 7 4.42 -2.99 -3.55
N TYR A 8 5.62 -2.89 -4.12
CA TYR A 8 6.43 -1.68 -4.11
C TYR A 8 6.49 -0.98 -5.49
N GLY A 9 5.31 -0.77 -6.06
CA GLY A 9 5.13 -0.06 -7.34
C GLY A 9 5.09 1.47 -7.18
N LYS A 10 4.82 2.19 -8.28
CA LYS A 10 4.83 3.67 -8.33
C LYS A 10 3.95 4.32 -7.24
N THR A 11 2.73 3.83 -7.06
CA THR A 11 1.76 4.41 -6.13
C THR A 11 2.15 4.20 -4.67
N THR A 12 2.42 2.96 -4.26
CA THR A 12 2.80 2.64 -2.87
C THR A 12 4.17 3.23 -2.51
N ARG A 13 5.11 3.29 -3.46
CA ARG A 13 6.36 4.01 -3.26
C ARG A 13 6.15 5.51 -3.04
N ALA A 14 5.28 6.14 -3.83
CA ALA A 14 4.95 7.56 -3.62
C ALA A 14 4.28 7.80 -2.26
N ILE A 15 3.41 6.88 -1.79
CA ILE A 15 2.83 6.93 -0.44
C ILE A 15 3.94 6.89 0.62
N ALA A 16 4.86 5.93 0.52
CA ALA A 16 5.97 5.80 1.46
C ALA A 16 6.88 7.04 1.47
N GLU A 17 7.23 7.56 0.29
CA GLU A 17 8.11 8.72 0.15
C GLU A 17 7.48 10.03 0.66
N ASN A 18 6.20 10.27 0.37
CA ASN A 18 5.56 11.57 0.65
C ASN A 18 4.90 11.64 2.04
N LEU A 19 4.62 10.49 2.67
CA LEU A 19 3.88 10.45 3.93
C LEU A 19 4.68 9.89 5.11
N VAL A 20 5.97 9.58 4.91
CA VAL A 20 6.87 9.14 6.00
C VAL A 20 6.92 10.14 7.15
N ASP A 21 6.90 11.45 6.88
CA ASP A 21 6.92 12.48 7.92
C ASP A 21 5.62 12.51 8.76
N LYS A 22 4.50 12.02 8.19
CA LYS A 22 3.19 12.03 8.84
C LYS A 22 2.92 10.75 9.61
N PHE A 23 3.30 9.60 9.07
CA PHE A 23 2.95 8.29 9.62
C PHE A 23 4.16 7.50 10.14
N GLY A 24 5.38 7.99 9.92
CA GLY A 24 6.60 7.23 10.15
C GLY A 24 6.91 6.27 8.99
N PRO A 25 7.94 5.42 9.15
CA PRO A 25 8.29 4.41 8.15
C PRO A 25 7.22 3.34 8.02
N PHE A 26 7.14 2.75 6.83
CA PHE A 26 6.16 1.75 6.45
C PHE A 26 6.75 0.33 6.43
N ASP A 27 5.89 -0.68 6.62
CA ASP A 27 6.22 -2.07 6.34
C ASP A 27 5.76 -2.40 4.91
N ILE A 28 6.70 -2.77 4.05
CA ILE A 28 6.47 -2.93 2.61
C ILE A 28 6.71 -4.39 2.24
N TYR A 29 5.67 -5.04 1.75
CA TYR A 29 5.70 -6.45 1.38
C TYR A 29 5.67 -6.62 -0.13
N ASP A 30 6.69 -7.25 -0.69
CA ASP A 30 6.79 -7.52 -2.13
C ASP A 30 7.49 -8.86 -2.37
N ASP A 31 7.02 -9.64 -3.35
CA ASP A 31 7.59 -10.96 -3.66
C ASP A 31 9.07 -10.90 -4.09
N HIS A 32 9.55 -9.73 -4.54
CA HIS A 32 10.96 -9.51 -4.85
C HIS A 32 11.86 -9.43 -3.60
N PHE A 33 11.29 -9.23 -2.41
CA PHE A 33 12.06 -9.15 -1.17
C PHE A 33 12.24 -10.54 -0.56
N THR A 34 13.45 -11.06 -0.66
CA THR A 34 13.81 -12.38 -0.09
C THR A 34 14.32 -12.29 1.35
N GLU A 35 14.69 -11.11 1.81
CA GLU A 35 15.26 -10.86 3.13
C GLU A 35 14.72 -9.53 3.67
N THR A 36 14.60 -9.43 5.00
CA THR A 36 14.24 -8.17 5.65
C THR A 36 15.36 -7.14 5.47
N LYS A 37 15.02 -6.00 4.88
CA LYS A 37 15.94 -4.87 4.68
C LYS A 37 15.30 -3.56 5.12
N LYS A 38 16.13 -2.56 5.43
CA LYS A 38 15.67 -1.21 5.71
C LYS A 38 16.14 -0.29 4.59
N ASP A 39 15.24 0.52 4.04
CA ASP A 39 15.61 1.50 3.02
C ASP A 39 16.12 2.83 3.63
N THR A 40 16.45 3.80 2.78
CA THR A 40 16.98 5.11 3.20
C THR A 40 15.97 5.97 3.98
N LEU A 41 14.67 5.71 3.81
CA LEU A 41 13.59 6.40 4.53
C LEU A 41 13.22 5.67 5.82
N GLY A 42 13.81 4.51 6.04
CA GLY A 42 13.60 3.68 7.20
C GLY A 42 12.46 2.69 7.08
N ASN A 43 11.88 2.53 5.89
CA ASN A 43 10.85 1.52 5.63
C ASN A 43 11.45 0.12 5.75
N LEU A 44 10.66 -0.81 6.28
CA LEU A 44 11.03 -2.23 6.31
C LEU A 44 10.55 -2.90 5.02
N LEU A 45 11.48 -3.45 4.25
CA LEU A 45 11.22 -4.25 3.05
C LEU A 45 11.19 -5.72 3.46
N LEU A 46 10.02 -6.35 3.35
CA LEU A 46 9.70 -7.62 3.98
C LEU A 46 9.20 -8.64 2.96
N ASN A 47 9.49 -9.92 3.20
CA ASN A 47 8.90 -10.97 2.38
C ASN A 47 7.42 -11.11 2.72
N PRO A 48 6.53 -11.34 1.74
CA PRO A 48 5.11 -11.58 1.99
C PRO A 48 4.78 -12.75 2.95
N ASN A 49 5.71 -13.68 3.18
CA ASN A 49 5.55 -14.73 4.20
C ASN A 49 5.68 -14.22 5.63
N ASP A 50 6.35 -13.09 5.83
CA ASP A 50 6.60 -12.49 7.15
C ASP A 50 5.44 -11.56 7.59
N PHE A 51 4.40 -11.44 6.77
CA PHE A 51 3.25 -10.61 7.09
C PHE A 51 2.45 -11.21 8.25
N ASP A 52 2.24 -10.42 9.30
CA ASP A 52 1.34 -10.72 10.43
C ASP A 52 0.21 -9.68 10.45
N ASP A 53 -1.01 -10.16 10.16
CA ASP A 53 -2.23 -9.38 10.09
C ASP A 53 -2.68 -8.83 11.45
N ASN A 54 -2.12 -9.33 12.56
CA ASN A 54 -2.42 -8.79 13.89
C ASN A 54 -1.56 -7.57 14.25
N LEU A 55 -0.48 -7.34 13.50
CA LEU A 55 0.44 -6.22 13.72
C LEU A 55 0.19 -5.05 12.77
N SER A 56 -0.75 -5.19 11.83
CA SER A 56 -1.04 -4.20 10.80
C SER A 56 -2.38 -3.52 11.07
N ASP A 57 -2.35 -2.20 11.18
CA ASP A 57 -3.55 -1.39 11.42
C ASP A 57 -4.30 -1.10 10.11
N ILE A 58 -3.57 -0.94 9.01
CA ILE A 58 -4.09 -0.64 7.67
C ILE A 58 -3.22 -1.34 6.63
N GLU A 59 -3.83 -2.04 5.67
CA GLU A 59 -3.13 -2.66 4.55
C GLU A 59 -3.54 -2.00 3.23
N ILE A 60 -2.57 -1.36 2.55
CA ILE A 60 -2.81 -0.65 1.29
C ILE A 60 -2.10 -1.40 0.15
N PRO A 61 -2.84 -2.09 -0.74
CA PRO A 61 -2.25 -2.72 -1.91
C PRO A 61 -2.06 -1.71 -3.03
N SER A 62 -1.05 -1.94 -3.88
CA SER A 62 -0.96 -1.22 -5.15
C SER A 62 -2.17 -1.54 -6.05
N PRO A 63 -2.62 -0.62 -6.92
CA PRO A 63 -3.81 -0.84 -7.75
C PRO A 63 -3.74 -2.06 -8.69
N GLY A 64 -2.53 -2.49 -9.08
CA GLY A 64 -2.32 -3.68 -9.90
C GLY A 64 -2.11 -4.97 -9.11
N PHE A 65 -2.26 -4.95 -7.78
CA PHE A 65 -1.92 -6.08 -6.93
C PHE A 65 -2.93 -7.22 -7.11
N PRO A 66 -2.48 -8.50 -7.28
CA PRO A 66 -3.39 -9.58 -7.59
C PRO A 66 -4.39 -9.84 -6.45
N PRO A 67 -5.72 -9.88 -6.71
CA PRO A 67 -6.74 -10.01 -5.67
C PRO A 67 -6.70 -11.37 -4.96
N LYS A 68 -6.15 -12.40 -5.61
CA LYS A 68 -5.96 -13.74 -5.04
C LYS A 68 -4.60 -13.93 -4.35
N HIS A 69 -3.80 -12.88 -4.24
CA HIS A 69 -2.50 -12.97 -3.58
C HIS A 69 -2.67 -13.23 -2.08
N LYS A 70 -1.74 -13.99 -1.48
CA LYS A 70 -1.83 -14.41 -0.06
C LYS A 70 -1.95 -13.24 0.92
N LEU A 71 -1.29 -12.12 0.64
CA LEU A 71 -1.39 -10.90 1.46
C LEU A 71 -2.80 -10.33 1.47
N ILE A 72 -3.45 -10.26 0.30
CA ILE A 72 -4.84 -9.80 0.19
C ILE A 72 -5.78 -10.73 0.94
N GLN A 73 -5.58 -12.04 0.81
CA GLN A 73 -6.43 -13.04 1.47
C GLN A 73 -6.25 -13.07 3.00
N LYS A 74 -5.07 -12.66 3.50
CA LYS A 74 -4.73 -12.64 4.94
C LYS A 74 -5.05 -11.29 5.61
N ALA A 75 -5.08 -10.20 4.85
CA ALA A 75 -5.35 -8.85 5.38
C ALA A 75 -6.70 -8.75 6.10
N LYS A 76 -6.74 -7.97 7.19
CA LYS A 76 -7.93 -7.74 8.02
C LYS A 76 -8.51 -6.35 7.81
N ASN A 77 -7.64 -5.38 7.51
CA ASN A 77 -7.91 -3.96 7.36
C ASN A 77 -7.48 -3.48 5.96
N LEU A 78 -7.87 -4.25 4.93
CA LEU A 78 -7.52 -3.94 3.54
C LEU A 78 -8.26 -2.69 3.06
N GLN A 79 -7.52 -1.70 2.58
CA GLN A 79 -8.04 -0.41 2.13
C GLN A 79 -7.36 -0.02 0.81
N SER A 80 -8.13 0.45 -0.17
CA SER A 80 -7.51 0.97 -1.40
C SER A 80 -6.77 2.28 -1.14
N GLU A 81 -5.86 2.66 -2.05
CA GLU A 81 -5.19 3.96 -1.97
C GLU A 81 -6.21 5.12 -2.02
N TYR A 82 -7.31 4.93 -2.75
CA TYR A 82 -8.37 5.93 -2.87
C TYR A 82 -9.14 6.11 -1.57
N ASP A 83 -9.51 5.01 -0.91
CA ASP A 83 -10.19 5.05 0.38
C ASP A 83 -9.28 5.69 1.44
N PHE A 84 -7.98 5.44 1.38
CA PHE A 84 -7.00 6.02 2.32
C PHE A 84 -6.94 7.55 2.24
N PHE A 85 -7.17 8.13 1.04
CA PHE A 85 -7.20 9.58 0.85
C PHE A 85 -8.59 10.20 0.89
N TYR A 86 -9.65 9.40 1.04
CA TYR A 86 -11.03 9.83 0.88
C TYR A 86 -11.37 11.08 1.71
N ASP A 87 -11.03 11.07 3.00
CA ASP A 87 -11.38 12.15 3.93
C ASP A 87 -10.65 13.48 3.67
N ILE A 88 -9.53 13.44 2.93
CA ILE A 88 -8.74 14.63 2.61
C ILE A 88 -8.91 15.09 1.17
N MET A 89 -9.63 14.32 0.34
CA MET A 89 -9.86 14.69 -1.04
C MET A 89 -10.81 15.89 -1.11
N PRO A 90 -10.49 16.92 -1.92
CA PRO A 90 -11.44 18.00 -2.19
C PRO A 90 -12.68 17.45 -2.90
N LYS A 91 -13.73 18.28 -3.06
CA LYS A 91 -14.90 17.91 -3.85
C LYS A 91 -14.47 17.40 -5.24
N SER A 92 -14.73 16.12 -5.50
CA SER A 92 -14.16 15.39 -6.63
C SER A 92 -15.23 14.75 -7.51
N VAL A 93 -14.95 14.62 -8.80
CA VAL A 93 -15.73 13.84 -9.77
C VAL A 93 -14.89 12.63 -10.18
N TRP A 94 -15.48 11.44 -10.10
CA TRP A 94 -14.78 10.17 -10.32
C TRP A 94 -15.29 9.56 -11.62
N ILE A 95 -14.41 9.44 -12.61
CA ILE A 95 -14.75 8.96 -13.95
C ILE A 95 -14.10 7.60 -14.16
N SER A 96 -14.92 6.58 -14.40
CA SER A 96 -14.49 5.21 -14.72
C SER A 96 -15.05 4.76 -16.07
N GLY A 97 -14.49 3.69 -16.63
CA GLY A 97 -14.85 3.16 -17.95
C GLY A 97 -13.67 2.45 -18.61
N THR A 98 -13.82 2.02 -19.85
CA THR A 98 -12.71 1.39 -20.63
C THR A 98 -12.02 2.42 -21.53
N ASN A 99 -12.79 3.27 -22.20
CA ASN A 99 -12.30 4.29 -23.15
C ASN A 99 -12.73 5.70 -22.72
N GLY A 100 -12.05 6.74 -23.21
CA GLY A 100 -12.48 8.15 -23.06
C GLY A 100 -12.32 8.80 -21.68
N LYS A 101 -11.62 8.17 -20.72
CA LYS A 101 -11.43 8.73 -19.35
C LYS A 101 -10.49 9.94 -19.28
N THR A 102 -9.60 10.10 -20.27
CA THR A 102 -8.57 11.15 -20.33
C THR A 102 -8.85 12.15 -21.46
N THR A 103 -9.98 12.00 -22.15
CA THR A 103 -10.37 12.80 -23.33
C THR A 103 -11.16 14.02 -22.90
#